data_AF-A0A9E5AEE7-F1
#
_entry.id   AF-A0A9E5AEE7-F1
#
_cell.length_a   1.000
_cell.length_b   1.000
_cell.length_c   1.000
_cell.angle_alpha   90.00
_cell.angle_beta   90.00
_cell.angle_gamma   90.00
#
_symmetry.space_group_name_H-M   'P 1'
#
loop_
_entity.id
_entity.type
_entity.pdbx_description
1 polymer ?
#
loop_
_entity_poly.entity_id
_entity_poly.type
_entity_poly.pdbx_seq_one_letter_code
_entity_poly.pdbx_strand_id
1 'polypeptide(L)'
;MTGEAAGDRRYQPDDGCPLFSARLEEHLVAVTRGEAPNRGRFCSHCYTPMAMQSLRCAHCGTETAERAPAEQVPQTIVELLRDVRRTESRWVNGFAYLGVLTAVVGGLVVVLGIPALRDSLIAATIVYGLILLVGSRVLAGVLGGYYGDRIGFERARARLREQWAAWLAARERTGRAP
;
A
#
# COMPACT_ATOMS: atom_id res chain seq x y z
N MET A 1 -13.42 15.57 28.68
CA MET A 1 -13.21 16.08 27.30
C MET A 1 -11.85 15.61 26.84
N THR A 2 -11.79 14.40 26.28
CA THR A 2 -10.56 13.81 25.72
C THR A 2 -10.42 14.28 24.28
N GLY A 3 -9.39 15.08 24.02
CA GLY A 3 -8.96 15.43 22.67
C GLY A 3 -8.34 14.19 22.02
N GLU A 4 -9.14 13.47 21.24
CA GLU A 4 -8.65 12.43 20.36
C GLU A 4 -7.81 13.12 19.28
N ALA A 5 -6.50 12.92 19.37
CA ALA A 5 -5.55 13.33 18.34
C ALA A 5 -6.07 12.87 16.98
N ALA A 6 -6.19 13.81 16.04
CA ALA A 6 -6.54 13.54 14.65
C ALA A 6 -5.53 12.53 14.10
N GLY A 7 -5.92 11.26 14.17
CA GLY A 7 -5.09 10.14 13.77
C GLY A 7 -4.73 10.25 12.30
N ASP A 8 -3.50 9.85 12.01
CA ASP A 8 -2.95 9.52 10.71
C ASP A 8 -3.94 8.66 9.90
N ARG A 9 -4.92 9.30 9.26
CA ARG A 9 -5.87 8.64 8.38
C ARG A 9 -5.13 8.34 7.09
N ARG A 10 -4.38 7.24 7.09
CA ARG A 10 -3.95 6.60 5.85
C ARG A 10 -5.16 6.50 4.94
N TYR A 11 -4.99 6.88 3.67
CA TYR A 11 -6.04 6.83 2.67
C TYR A 11 -6.75 5.47 2.70
N GLN A 12 -7.99 5.50 3.17
CA GLN A 12 -8.88 4.34 3.21
C GLN A 12 -9.86 4.53 2.05
N PRO A 13 -9.80 3.68 1.02
CA PRO A 13 -10.63 3.84 -0.16
C PRO A 13 -12.04 3.42 0.21
N ASP A 14 -13.00 4.31 -0.01
CA ASP A 14 -14.43 4.09 0.22
C ASP A 14 -15.06 3.22 -0.88
N ASP A 15 -14.40 2.12 -1.22
CA ASP A 15 -14.79 1.22 -2.30
C ASP A 15 -15.62 0.02 -1.78
N GLY A 16 -16.05 0.07 -0.51
CA GLY A 16 -16.99 -0.88 0.09
C GLY A 16 -16.46 -2.30 0.38
N CYS A 17 -15.20 -2.61 0.07
CA CYS A 17 -14.59 -3.89 0.41
C CYS A 17 -13.07 -3.83 0.22
N PRO A 18 -12.22 -4.22 1.19
CA PRO A 18 -10.87 -4.58 0.80
C PRO A 18 -10.97 -5.91 0.05
N LEU A 19 -10.53 -5.93 -1.22
CA LEU A 19 -10.51 -7.14 -2.07
C LEU A 19 -9.91 -8.35 -1.34
N PHE A 20 -8.92 -8.08 -0.48
CA PHE A 20 -8.31 -9.03 0.43
C PHE A 20 -8.45 -8.54 1.85
N SER A 21 -8.69 -9.44 2.80
CA SER A 21 -8.69 -9.06 4.21
C SER A 21 -7.28 -8.66 4.66
N ALA A 22 -7.19 -7.72 5.61
CA ALA A 22 -5.90 -7.36 6.23
C ALA A 22 -5.13 -8.58 6.77
N ARG A 23 -5.87 -9.57 7.30
CA ARG A 23 -5.29 -10.84 7.76
C ARG A 23 -4.67 -11.67 6.64
N LEU A 24 -5.30 -11.71 5.47
CA LEU A 24 -4.73 -12.40 4.31
C LEU A 24 -3.44 -11.71 3.87
N GLU A 25 -3.44 -10.38 3.83
CA GLU A 25 -2.24 -9.63 3.47
C GLU A 25 -1.09 -9.87 4.44
N GLU A 26 -1.34 -9.78 5.76
CA GLU A 26 -0.35 -10.07 6.80
C GLU A 26 0.22 -11.49 6.66
N HIS A 27 -0.65 -12.48 6.47
CA HIS A 27 -0.22 -13.86 6.26
C HIS A 27 0.65 -14.00 5.02
N LEU A 28 0.23 -13.44 3.88
CA LEU A 28 0.99 -13.51 2.64
C LEU A 28 2.33 -12.78 2.76
N VAL A 29 2.41 -11.67 3.50
CA VAL A 29 3.68 -11.01 3.80
C VAL A 29 4.62 -11.94 4.55
N ALA A 30 4.15 -12.56 5.63
CA ALA A 30 4.95 -13.53 6.38
C ALA A 30 5.42 -14.68 5.48
N VAL A 31 4.55 -15.18 4.60
CA VAL A 31 4.91 -16.19 3.58
C VAL A 31 6.00 -15.70 2.65
N THR A 32 5.89 -14.47 2.11
CA THR A 32 6.90 -13.92 1.20
C THR A 32 8.25 -13.69 1.86
N ARG A 33 8.28 -13.50 3.18
CA ARG A 33 9.50 -13.34 3.97
C ARG A 33 10.09 -14.67 4.45
N GLY A 34 9.41 -15.79 4.21
CA GLY A 34 9.80 -17.10 4.75
C GLY A 34 9.52 -17.26 6.24
N GLU A 35 8.75 -16.36 6.85
CA GLU A 35 8.38 -16.38 8.26
C GLU A 35 7.21 -17.33 8.54
N ALA A 36 6.41 -17.67 7.52
CA ALA A 36 5.28 -18.59 7.61
C ALA A 36 5.13 -19.46 6.34
N PRO A 37 4.58 -20.68 6.44
CA PRO A 37 4.25 -21.48 5.26
C PRO A 37 2.94 -21.01 4.61
N ASN A 38 2.82 -21.12 3.27
CA ASN A 38 1.55 -20.96 2.55
C ASN A 38 0.65 -22.20 2.71
N ARG A 39 0.37 -22.57 3.96
CA ARG A 39 -0.52 -23.66 4.32
C ARG A 39 -1.34 -23.29 5.54
N GLY A 40 -2.60 -23.68 5.54
CA GLY A 40 -3.52 -23.37 6.62
C GLY A 40 -4.96 -23.65 6.22
N ARG A 41 -5.90 -23.06 6.95
CA ARG A 41 -7.32 -23.13 6.61
C ARG A 41 -7.77 -21.77 6.11
N PHE A 42 -8.08 -21.67 4.83
CA PHE A 42 -8.49 -20.43 4.18
C PHE A 42 -9.92 -20.53 3.67
N CYS A 43 -10.61 -19.40 3.62
CA CYS A 43 -11.89 -19.33 2.93
C CYS A 43 -11.69 -19.65 1.45
N SER A 44 -12.44 -20.60 0.88
CA SER A 44 -12.35 -20.94 -0.54
C SER A 44 -12.83 -19.82 -1.46
N HIS A 45 -13.63 -18.87 -0.96
CA HIS A 45 -14.13 -17.75 -1.74
C HIS A 45 -13.16 -16.56 -1.76
N CYS A 46 -12.77 -16.06 -0.57
CA CYS A 46 -11.94 -14.84 -0.43
C CYS A 46 -10.51 -15.09 0.10
N TYR A 47 -10.12 -16.35 0.31
CA TYR A 47 -8.81 -16.77 0.84
C TYR A 47 -8.42 -16.21 2.21
N THR A 48 -9.32 -15.51 2.90
CA THR A 48 -9.06 -15.03 4.27
C THR A 48 -8.73 -16.20 5.20
N PRO A 49 -7.66 -16.11 6.01
CA PRO A 49 -7.35 -17.11 7.03
C PRO A 49 -8.53 -17.33 7.99
N MET A 50 -8.88 -18.59 8.25
CA MET A 50 -9.99 -18.99 9.10
C MET A 50 -9.51 -19.81 10.29
N ALA A 51 -10.15 -19.63 11.45
CA ALA A 51 -9.93 -20.52 12.59
C ALA A 51 -10.37 -21.95 12.26
N MET A 52 -9.73 -22.97 12.85
CA MET A 52 -10.02 -24.38 12.54
C MET A 52 -11.50 -24.76 12.70
N GLN A 53 -12.18 -24.19 13.68
CA GLN A 53 -13.56 -24.55 14.03
C GLN A 53 -14.62 -23.63 13.38
N SER A 54 -14.20 -22.65 12.57
CA SER A 54 -15.13 -21.69 11.98
C SER A 54 -15.96 -22.33 10.87
N LEU A 55 -17.29 -22.29 10.96
CA LEU A 55 -18.20 -22.74 9.90
C LEU A 55 -18.52 -21.66 8.87
N ARG A 56 -18.17 -20.40 9.18
CA ARG A 56 -18.43 -19.23 8.34
C ARG A 56 -17.20 -18.34 8.25
N CYS A 57 -16.94 -17.73 7.10
CA CYS A 57 -15.86 -16.76 6.96
C CYS A 57 -16.24 -15.44 7.63
N ALA A 58 -15.38 -14.93 8.53
CA ALA A 58 -15.61 -13.65 9.21
C ALA A 58 -15.49 -12.42 8.28
N HIS A 59 -14.92 -12.58 7.08
CA HIS A 59 -14.72 -11.49 6.12
C HIS A 59 -15.84 -11.41 5.08
N CYS A 60 -16.08 -12.48 4.33
CA CYS A 60 -17.07 -12.49 3.25
C CYS A 60 -18.38 -13.21 3.61
N GLY A 61 -18.47 -13.81 4.79
CA GLY A 61 -19.68 -14.49 5.25
C GLY A 61 -19.98 -15.85 4.58
N THR A 62 -19.15 -16.33 3.66
CA THR A 62 -19.34 -17.64 3.00
C THR A 62 -19.26 -18.79 4.00
N GLU A 63 -20.15 -19.77 3.87
CA GLU A 63 -20.19 -20.97 4.72
C GLU A 63 -19.24 -22.05 4.20
N THR A 64 -18.60 -22.77 5.12
CA THR A 64 -17.70 -23.88 4.75
C THR A 64 -18.44 -25.12 4.26
N ALA A 65 -19.75 -25.18 4.46
CA ALA A 65 -20.62 -26.23 3.93
C ALA A 65 -20.86 -26.08 2.42
N GLU A 66 -20.91 -24.85 1.90
CA GLU A 66 -21.07 -24.59 0.46
C GLU A 66 -19.81 -24.97 -0.33
N ARG A 67 -18.63 -24.71 0.25
CA ARG A 67 -17.34 -25.08 -0.32
C ARG A 67 -16.33 -25.38 0.78
N ALA A 68 -15.67 -26.53 0.66
CA ALA A 68 -14.58 -26.90 1.56
C ALA A 68 -13.51 -25.79 1.65
N PRO A 69 -12.96 -25.51 2.84
CA PRO A 69 -11.86 -24.56 3.00
C PRO A 69 -10.67 -24.91 2.11
N ALA A 70 -9.99 -23.88 1.60
CA ALA A 70 -8.75 -24.08 0.84
C ALA A 70 -7.59 -24.31 1.81
N GLU A 71 -6.70 -25.25 1.47
CA GLU A 71 -5.51 -25.55 2.29
C GLU A 71 -4.31 -24.63 1.99
N GLN A 72 -4.32 -24.00 0.82
CA GLN A 72 -3.27 -23.12 0.33
C GLN A 72 -3.88 -21.96 -0.47
N VAL A 73 -3.22 -20.80 -0.44
CA VAL A 73 -3.57 -19.68 -1.31
C VAL A 73 -2.96 -19.94 -2.70
N PRO A 74 -3.73 -19.85 -3.79
CA PRO A 74 -3.21 -20.05 -5.15
C PRO A 74 -2.07 -19.06 -5.46
N GLN A 75 -1.02 -19.52 -6.15
CA GLN A 75 0.15 -18.70 -6.47
C GLN A 75 -0.21 -17.43 -7.23
N THR A 76 -1.21 -17.49 -8.13
CA THR A 76 -1.71 -16.32 -8.87
C THR A 76 -2.17 -15.21 -7.93
N ILE A 77 -2.82 -15.54 -6.80
CA ILE A 77 -3.29 -14.54 -5.83
C ILE A 77 -2.11 -13.95 -5.05
N VAL A 78 -1.10 -14.77 -4.75
CA VAL A 78 0.14 -14.30 -4.12
C VAL A 78 0.88 -13.32 -5.04
N GLU A 79 0.95 -13.61 -6.33
CA GLU A 79 1.57 -12.75 -7.35
C GLU A 79 0.79 -11.44 -7.52
N LEU A 80 -0.53 -11.51 -7.62
CA LEU A 80 -1.42 -10.33 -7.65
C LEU A 80 -1.15 -9.38 -6.48
N LEU A 81 -1.09 -9.91 -5.25
CA LEU A 81 -0.82 -9.09 -4.07
C LEU A 81 0.61 -8.52 -4.06
N ARG A 82 1.60 -9.31 -4.50
CA ARG A 82 3.00 -8.85 -4.62
C ARG A 82 3.11 -7.68 -5.59
N ASP A 83 2.42 -7.72 -6.73
CA ASP A 83 2.47 -6.66 -7.73
C ASP A 83 1.85 -5.35 -7.24
N VAL A 84 0.75 -5.44 -6.49
CA VAL A 84 0.12 -4.28 -5.84
C VAL A 84 1.10 -3.64 -4.85
N ARG A 85 1.68 -4.44 -3.95
CA ARG A 85 2.65 -3.94 -2.96
C ARG A 85 3.92 -3.38 -3.60
N ARG A 86 4.40 -3.99 -4.68
CA ARG A 86 5.58 -3.50 -5.40
C ARG A 86 5.30 -2.15 -6.05
N THR A 87 4.09 -1.98 -6.58
CA THR A 87 3.62 -0.70 -7.12
C THR A 87 3.54 0.34 -6.01
N GLU A 88 2.85 0.02 -4.91
CA GLU A 88 2.72 0.89 -3.75
C GLU A 88 4.09 1.33 -3.20
N SER A 89 5.00 0.39 -2.95
CA SER A 89 6.34 0.69 -2.45
C SER A 89 7.14 1.57 -3.40
N ARG A 90 7.04 1.35 -4.73
CA ARG A 90 7.70 2.21 -5.72
C ARG A 90 7.15 3.63 -5.71
N TRP A 91 5.84 3.79 -5.57
CA TRP A 91 5.22 5.12 -5.49
C TRP A 91 5.60 5.84 -4.21
N VAL A 92 5.47 5.18 -3.05
CA VAL A 92 5.84 5.76 -1.75
C VAL A 92 7.30 6.19 -1.73
N ASN A 93 8.21 5.31 -2.15
CA ASN A 93 9.63 5.64 -2.25
C ASN A 93 9.90 6.72 -3.30
N GLY A 94 9.23 6.65 -4.45
CA GLY A 94 9.35 7.62 -5.53
C GLY A 94 9.02 9.05 -5.09
N PHE A 95 7.94 9.24 -4.34
CA PHE A 95 7.59 10.55 -3.80
C PHE A 95 8.54 11.04 -2.71
N ALA A 96 9.02 10.14 -1.85
CA ALA A 96 10.04 10.50 -0.87
C ALA A 96 11.31 11.04 -1.56
N TYR A 97 11.80 10.34 -2.59
CA TYR A 97 12.94 10.80 -3.38
C TYR A 97 12.66 12.08 -4.16
N LEU A 98 11.46 12.22 -4.73
CA LEU A 98 11.07 13.42 -5.44
C LEU A 98 11.06 14.64 -4.52
N GLY A 99 10.46 14.53 -3.32
CA GLY A 99 10.43 15.61 -2.34
C GLY A 99 11.83 16.05 -1.90
N VAL A 100 12.73 15.09 -1.65
CA VAL A 100 14.13 15.38 -1.33
C VAL A 100 14.83 16.07 -2.51
N LEU A 101 14.68 15.56 -3.73
CA LEU A 101 15.27 16.16 -4.92
C LEU A 101 14.80 17.61 -5.12
N THR A 102 13.50 17.87 -5.00
CA THR A 102 12.94 19.22 -5.10
C THR A 102 13.45 20.14 -4.00
N ALA A 103 13.58 19.66 -2.76
CA ALA A 103 14.12 20.46 -1.65
C ALA A 103 15.60 20.83 -1.89
N VAL A 104 16.41 19.89 -2.39
CA VAL A 104 17.83 20.12 -2.74
C VAL A 104 17.94 21.15 -3.86
N VAL A 105 17.25 20.94 -4.98
CA VAL A 105 17.30 21.85 -6.14
C VAL A 105 16.75 23.23 -5.77
N GLY A 106 15.61 23.28 -5.08
CA GLY A 106 15.00 24.53 -4.64
C GLY A 106 15.88 25.31 -3.67
N GLY A 107 16.48 24.62 -2.70
CA GLY A 107 17.43 25.23 -1.77
C GLY A 107 18.66 25.80 -2.47
N LEU A 108 19.22 25.08 -3.45
CA LEU A 108 20.34 25.57 -4.26
C LEU A 108 19.97 26.82 -5.07
N VAL A 109 18.79 26.82 -5.71
CA VAL A 109 18.30 27.99 -6.46
C VAL A 109 18.14 29.21 -5.55
N VAL A 110 17.65 29.04 -4.32
CA VAL A 110 17.51 30.15 -3.37
C VAL A 110 18.87 30.68 -2.92
N VAL A 111 19.76 29.79 -2.47
CA VAL A 111 21.10 30.17 -1.98
C VAL A 111 21.93 30.83 -3.08
N LEU A 112 21.94 30.24 -4.27
CA LEU A 112 22.66 30.76 -5.43
C LEU A 112 21.90 31.87 -6.16
N GLY A 113 20.66 32.16 -5.79
CA GLY A 113 19.86 33.24 -6.37
C GLY A 113 20.10 34.56 -5.64
N ILE A 114 20.16 34.51 -4.31
CA ILE A 114 20.18 35.69 -3.44
C ILE A 114 21.63 36.12 -3.15
N PRO A 115 22.08 37.31 -3.61
CA PRO A 115 23.46 37.77 -3.43
C PRO A 115 23.90 37.80 -1.95
N ALA A 116 23.03 38.30 -1.07
CA ALA A 116 23.31 38.40 0.36
C ALA A 116 23.58 37.06 1.06
N LEU A 117 23.06 35.94 0.52
CA LEU A 117 23.34 34.60 1.05
C LEU A 117 24.65 34.05 0.48
N ARG A 118 24.99 34.38 -0.77
CA ARG A 118 26.25 33.93 -1.40
C ARG A 118 27.47 34.48 -0.68
N ASP A 119 27.38 35.71 -0.19
CA ASP A 119 28.49 36.39 0.48
C ASP A 119 28.72 35.89 1.93
N SER A 120 27.77 35.16 2.51
CA SER A 120 27.87 34.63 3.88
C SER A 120 27.58 33.13 3.92
N LEU A 121 28.65 32.33 3.98
CA LEU A 121 28.58 30.87 4.05
C LEU A 121 27.67 30.38 5.20
N ILE A 122 27.79 31.00 6.38
CA ILE A 122 27.03 30.59 7.57
C ILE A 122 25.53 30.83 7.36
N ALA A 123 25.15 32.02 6.85
CA ALA A 123 23.75 32.34 6.58
C ALA A 123 23.17 31.43 5.50
N ALA A 124 23.93 31.15 4.44
CA ALA A 124 23.55 30.21 3.39
C ALA A 124 23.30 28.80 3.96
N THR A 125 24.20 28.28 4.81
CA THR A 125 24.03 26.95 5.41
C THR A 125 22.79 26.86 6.29
N ILE A 126 22.52 27.88 7.13
CA ILE A 126 21.34 27.90 7.99
C ILE A 126 20.07 27.91 7.16
N VAL A 127 19.98 28.81 6.16
CA VAL A 127 18.80 28.92 5.29
C VAL A 127 18.60 27.64 4.49
N TYR A 128 19.67 27.07 3.92
CA TYR A 128 19.60 25.83 3.17
C TYR A 128 19.15 24.65 4.06
N GLY A 129 19.69 24.54 5.27
CA GLY A 129 19.29 23.51 6.24
C GLY A 129 17.80 23.61 6.60
N LEU A 130 17.29 24.82 6.81
CA LEU A 130 15.86 25.06 7.07
C LEU A 130 15.00 24.70 5.86
N ILE A 131 15.42 25.07 4.64
CA ILE A 131 14.71 24.70 3.40
C ILE A 131 14.69 23.19 3.23
N LEU A 132 15.79 22.49 3.48
CA LEU A 132 15.80 21.03 3.40
C LEU A 132 14.88 20.40 4.44
N LEU A 133 14.92 20.86 5.69
CA LEU A 133 14.11 20.30 6.78
C LEU A 133 12.62 20.52 6.54
N VAL A 134 12.21 21.75 6.23
CA VAL A 134 10.81 22.10 5.98
C VAL A 134 10.36 21.54 4.64
N GLY A 135 11.16 21.73 3.59
CA GLY A 135 10.87 21.30 2.24
C GLY A 135 10.69 19.79 2.15
N SER A 136 11.65 19.00 2.65
CA SER A 136 11.53 17.53 2.62
C SER A 136 10.28 17.02 3.35
N ARG A 137 9.95 17.60 4.51
CA ARG A 137 8.80 17.17 5.32
C ARG A 137 7.46 17.58 4.69
N VAL A 138 7.36 18.80 4.19
CA VAL A 138 6.12 19.32 3.58
C VAL A 138 5.89 18.68 2.21
N LEU A 139 6.93 18.61 1.35
CA LEU A 139 6.80 17.99 0.02
C LEU A 139 6.50 16.50 0.12
N ALA A 140 7.12 15.76 1.05
CA ALA A 140 6.80 14.35 1.24
C ALA A 140 5.34 14.15 1.68
N GLY A 141 4.83 14.98 2.58
CA GLY A 141 3.44 14.92 3.02
C GLY A 141 2.44 15.28 1.92
N VAL A 142 2.69 16.36 1.18
CA VAL A 142 1.79 16.85 0.13
C VAL A 142 1.83 15.93 -1.10
N LEU A 143 3.02 15.58 -1.59
CA LEU A 143 3.16 14.72 -2.77
C LEU A 143 2.72 13.28 -2.48
N GLY A 144 3.10 12.73 -1.33
CA GLY A 144 2.72 11.39 -0.93
C GLY A 144 1.20 11.26 -0.73
N GLY A 145 0.61 12.12 0.09
CA GLY A 145 -0.80 12.02 0.46
C GLY A 145 -1.77 12.52 -0.60
N TYR A 146 -1.45 13.57 -1.37
CA TYR A 146 -2.40 14.12 -2.35
C TYR A 146 -2.28 13.46 -3.73
N TYR A 147 -1.05 13.27 -4.22
CA TYR A 147 -0.82 12.76 -5.57
C TYR A 147 -0.59 11.25 -5.61
N GLY A 148 0.11 10.71 -4.61
CA GLY A 148 0.38 9.28 -4.54
C GLY A 148 -0.87 8.46 -4.30
N ASP A 149 -1.63 8.82 -3.28
CA ASP A 149 -2.84 8.10 -2.87
C ASP A 149 -3.94 8.10 -3.94
N ARG A 150 -4.08 9.19 -4.70
CA ARG A 150 -5.16 9.29 -5.69
C ARG A 150 -4.81 8.60 -7.01
N ILE A 151 -3.69 8.96 -7.64
CA ILE A 151 -3.42 8.51 -9.02
C ILE A 151 -2.79 7.11 -9.05
N GLY A 152 -1.82 6.87 -8.15
CA GLY A 152 -1.09 5.61 -8.11
C GLY A 152 -1.95 4.46 -7.63
N PHE A 153 -2.61 4.64 -6.48
CA PHE A 153 -3.40 3.58 -5.87
C PHE A 153 -4.71 3.30 -6.59
N GLU A 154 -5.45 4.32 -7.07
CA GLU A 154 -6.69 4.07 -7.81
C GLU A 154 -6.42 3.24 -9.06
N ARG A 155 -5.35 3.56 -9.81
CA ARG A 155 -5.00 2.84 -11.03
C ARG A 155 -4.49 1.42 -10.74
N ALA A 156 -3.70 1.25 -9.68
CA ALA A 156 -3.25 -0.08 -9.24
C ALA A 156 -4.42 -0.95 -8.77
N ARG A 157 -5.37 -0.37 -8.01
CA ARG A 157 -6.58 -1.07 -7.56
C ARG A 157 -7.54 -1.38 -8.69
N ALA A 158 -7.70 -0.50 -9.67
CA ALA A 158 -8.53 -0.77 -10.84
C ALA A 158 -8.02 -2.01 -11.60
N ARG A 159 -6.70 -2.08 -11.85
CA ARG A 159 -6.07 -3.26 -12.46
C ARG A 159 -6.25 -4.52 -11.60
N LEU A 160 -6.09 -4.40 -10.28
CA LEU A 160 -6.29 -5.52 -9.37
C LEU A 160 -7.74 -6.05 -9.46
N ARG A 161 -8.74 -5.16 -9.50
CA ARG A 161 -10.15 -5.54 -9.66
C ARG A 161 -10.40 -6.28 -10.96
N GLU A 162 -9.88 -5.76 -12.06
CA GLU A 162 -10.01 -6.38 -13.38
C GLU A 162 -9.40 -7.79 -13.39
N GLN A 163 -8.18 -7.93 -12.87
CA GLN A 163 -7.49 -9.23 -12.81
C GLN A 163 -8.20 -10.21 -11.87
N TRP A 164 -8.69 -9.73 -10.72
CA TRP A 164 -9.46 -10.54 -9.78
C TRP A 164 -10.78 -11.02 -10.39
N ALA A 165 -11.52 -10.14 -11.07
CA ALA A 165 -12.75 -10.48 -11.76
C ALA A 165 -12.51 -11.51 -12.87
N ALA A 166 -11.44 -11.33 -13.67
CA ALA A 166 -11.04 -12.29 -14.69
C ALA A 166 -10.69 -13.66 -14.10
N TRP A 167 -9.99 -13.68 -12.97
CA TRP A 167 -9.62 -14.90 -12.26
C TRP A 167 -10.85 -15.63 -11.69
N LEU A 168 -11.80 -14.89 -11.09
CA LEU A 168 -13.07 -15.45 -10.63
C LEU A 168 -13.87 -16.07 -11.78
N ALA A 169 -13.99 -15.37 -12.90
CA ALA A 169 -14.69 -15.87 -14.09
C ALA A 169 -14.00 -17.10 -14.70
N ALA A 170 -12.67 -17.20 -14.61
CA ALA A 170 -11.93 -18.40 -15.01
C ALA A 170 -12.25 -19.57 -14.07
N ARG A 171 -12.20 -19.35 -12.75
CA ARG A 171 -12.50 -20.35 -11.72
C ARG A 171 -13.93 -20.88 -11.80
N GLU A 172 -14.90 -20.03 -12.08
CA GLU A 172 -16.31 -20.43 -12.21
C GLU A 172 -16.53 -21.32 -13.44
N ARG A 173 -15.81 -21.06 -14.55
CA ARG A 173 -15.89 -21.89 -15.76
C ARG A 173 -15.26 -23.27 -15.58
N THR A 174 -14.15 -23.37 -14.86
CA THR A 174 -13.40 -24.63 -14.69
C THR A 174 -13.80 -25.41 -13.43
N GLY A 175 -14.55 -24.80 -12.50
CA GLY A 175 -14.90 -25.39 -11.20
C GLY A 175 -13.70 -25.59 -10.26
N ARG A 176 -12.50 -25.16 -10.66
CA ARG A 176 -11.24 -25.30 -9.91
C ARG A 176 -10.44 -24.01 -10.03
N ALA A 177 -9.65 -23.68 -9.01
CA ALA A 177 -8.68 -22.60 -9.13
C ALA A 177 -7.73 -22.90 -10.29
N PRO A 178 -7.55 -21.98 -11.26
CA PRO A 178 -6.59 -22.15 -12.35
C PRO A 178 -5.14 -22.21 -11.83
#